data_AF-A0A7S0V5N2-F1
#
_entry.id   AF-A0A7S0V5N2-F1
#
_cell.length_a   1.000
_cell.length_b   1.000
_cell.length_c   1.000
_cell.angle_alpha   90.00
_cell.angle_beta   90.00
_cell.angle_gamma   90.00
#
_symmetry.space_group_name_H-M   'P 1'
#
loop_
_entity.id
_entity.type
_entity.pdbx_description
1 polymer ?
#
loop_
_entity_poly.entity_id
_entity_poly.type
_entity_poly.pdbx_seq_one_letter_code
_entity_poly.pdbx_strand_id
1 'polypeptide(L)'
;LHAPPHPPSSAPLPHLPAVPFQIVSVEYYSRPARDLYTAAFLIDALSFLHAALAYHVVMSWSRNNGSSSDSITDLANADLGIPLDYILSMMVLFLALVAERTVYSLGNPTLKLLLHVSMLIGIFSWILSVWWSHVGVESGSGRAGEKAKMHLRIFATLRMLSFALGALQLRDGYPPLCSTSASTHQSGRHSSVFFSRTDSLHLVMYNLFSAVPFLFELRSLLDWSCSSTTLGWTAWLKLEDIRASLYVASALNAANRHRKLGDKVPRYTKFLQGILALFALFLVLWLPLLVFTTGAPTYTVPSIVEVMADIKVMAVGLGNAGQGGFG
;
A
#
# COMPACT_ATOMS: atom_id res chain seq x y z
N LEU A 1 28.02 15.54 42.53
CA LEU A 1 27.59 16.78 41.86
C LEU A 1 28.64 17.13 40.81
N HIS A 2 28.57 16.49 39.64
CA HIS A 2 29.46 16.76 38.52
C HIS A 2 28.67 17.63 37.53
N ALA A 3 29.16 18.84 37.24
CA ALA A 3 28.61 19.70 36.22
C ALA A 3 28.76 19.05 34.82
N PRO A 4 27.81 19.27 33.89
CA PRO A 4 27.94 18.76 32.53
C PRO A 4 29.11 19.44 31.80
N PRO A 5 29.79 18.74 30.87
CA PRO A 5 30.92 19.28 30.13
C PRO A 5 30.48 20.43 29.21
N HIS A 6 31.32 21.48 29.14
CA HIS A 6 31.14 22.61 28.25
C HIS A 6 31.04 22.16 26.78
N PRO A 7 30.20 22.80 25.95
CA PRO A 7 30.17 22.54 24.52
C PRO A 7 31.53 22.88 23.87
N PRO A 8 31.95 22.16 22.82
CA PRO A 8 33.20 22.46 22.12
C PRO A 8 33.16 23.88 21.56
N SER A 9 34.25 24.62 21.79
CA SER A 9 34.47 25.97 21.27
C SER A 9 34.22 25.98 19.75
N SER A 10 33.17 26.68 19.34
CA SER A 10 32.86 26.95 17.94
C SER A 10 34.01 27.76 17.34
N ALA A 11 34.64 27.25 16.28
CA ALA A 11 35.65 27.97 15.52
C ALA A 11 35.09 29.36 15.11
N PRO A 12 35.80 30.46 15.36
CA PRO A 12 35.32 31.78 15.00
C PRO A 12 35.23 31.88 13.47
N LEU A 13 34.04 32.26 12.98
CA LEU A 13 33.81 32.57 11.57
C LEU A 13 34.75 33.71 11.13
N PRO A 14 35.19 33.72 9.84
CA PRO A 14 36.03 34.80 9.32
C PRO A 14 35.33 36.15 9.51
N HIS A 15 36.08 37.12 10.03
CA HIS A 15 35.64 38.48 10.27
C HIS A 15 35.17 39.11 8.95
N LEU A 16 33.86 39.28 8.79
CA LEU A 16 33.31 40.07 7.70
C LEU A 16 33.50 41.56 8.07
N PRO A 17 34.25 42.35 7.27
CA PRO A 17 34.69 43.70 7.65
C PRO A 17 33.58 44.78 7.74
N ALA A 18 32.30 44.39 7.69
CA ALA A 18 31.17 45.31 7.56
C ALA A 18 30.22 45.34 8.77
N VAL A 19 30.45 44.55 9.82
CA VAL A 19 29.56 44.51 11.01
C VAL A 19 30.37 44.72 12.31
N PRO A 20 30.00 45.69 13.16
CA PRO A 20 30.74 46.05 14.37
C PRO A 20 30.54 45.08 15.55
N PHE A 21 29.96 43.89 15.31
CA PHE A 21 29.71 42.88 16.33
C PHE A 21 30.12 41.49 15.83
N GLN A 22 30.65 40.67 16.74
CA GLN A 22 31.03 39.29 16.45
C GLN A 22 29.76 38.42 16.38
N ILE A 23 29.47 37.87 15.19
CA ILE A 23 28.36 36.94 15.00
C ILE A 23 28.77 35.60 15.64
N VAL A 24 28.24 35.32 16.84
CA VAL A 24 28.49 34.06 17.57
C VAL A 24 27.70 32.89 16.98
N SER A 25 26.46 33.14 16.58
CA SER A 25 25.59 32.18 15.88
C SER A 25 24.55 32.92 15.03
N VAL A 26 24.27 32.41 13.83
CA VAL A 26 23.12 32.84 13.03
C VAL A 26 22.00 31.85 13.29
N GLU A 27 21.00 32.25 14.08
CA GLU A 27 19.75 31.50 14.18
C GLU A 27 19.02 31.68 12.85
N TYR A 28 18.96 30.64 12.03
CA TYR A 28 18.16 30.70 10.81
C TYR A 28 16.70 30.93 11.21
N TYR A 29 16.10 32.05 10.76
CA TYR A 29 14.65 32.28 10.86
C TYR A 29 13.85 31.38 9.90
N SER A 30 14.43 30.27 9.42
CA SER A 30 13.71 29.28 8.65
C SER A 30 13.02 28.34 9.63
N ARG A 31 11.69 28.25 9.51
CA ARG A 31 10.90 27.26 10.23
C ARG A 31 11.51 25.88 9.96
N PRO A 32 11.73 25.02 10.98
CA PRO A 32 12.23 23.67 10.74
C PRO A 32 11.26 22.95 9.81
N ALA A 33 11.77 22.39 8.71
CA ALA A 33 10.96 21.73 7.69
C ALA A 33 10.22 20.54 8.31
N ARG A 34 8.92 20.66 8.53
CA ARG A 34 8.10 19.59 9.11
C ARG A 34 8.04 18.42 8.12
N ASP A 35 8.26 17.20 8.62
CA ASP A 35 8.13 16.00 7.80
C ASP A 35 6.67 15.52 7.84
N LEU A 36 5.89 15.94 6.83
CA LEU A 36 4.50 15.55 6.62
C LEU A 36 4.37 14.34 5.68
N TYR A 37 5.48 13.88 5.10
CA TYR A 37 5.50 12.77 4.14
C TYR A 37 4.94 11.49 4.72
N THR A 38 5.29 11.13 5.95
CA THR A 38 4.79 9.88 6.55
C THR A 38 3.27 9.90 6.68
N ALA A 39 2.68 11.03 7.06
CA ALA A 39 1.22 11.17 7.12
C ALA A 39 0.58 11.09 5.73
N ALA A 40 1.17 11.75 4.73
CA ALA A 40 0.70 11.66 3.34
C ALA A 40 0.76 10.22 2.81
N PHE A 41 1.88 9.53 3.02
CA PHE A 41 2.07 8.14 2.61
C PHE A 41 1.06 7.19 3.27
N LEU A 42 0.78 7.35 4.57
CA LEU A 42 -0.25 6.55 5.24
C LEU A 42 -1.64 6.77 4.64
N ILE A 43 -1.97 8.01 4.28
CA ILE A 43 -3.26 8.33 3.66
C ILE A 43 -3.33 7.79 2.23
N ASP A 44 -2.24 7.87 1.47
CA ASP A 44 -2.18 7.26 0.14
C ASP A 44 -2.26 5.74 0.21
N ALA A 45 -1.60 5.10 1.19
CA ALA A 45 -1.71 3.66 1.43
C ALA A 45 -3.14 3.25 1.82
N LEU A 46 -3.81 4.03 2.68
CA LEU A 46 -5.23 3.85 2.99
C LEU A 46 -6.11 4.03 1.75
N SER A 47 -5.81 5.01 0.90
CA SER A 47 -6.54 5.24 -0.35
C SER A 47 -6.37 4.07 -1.34
N PHE A 48 -5.16 3.49 -1.41
CA PHE A 48 -4.87 2.31 -2.21
C PHE A 48 -5.61 1.08 -1.70
N LEU A 49 -5.60 0.83 -0.39
CA LEU A 49 -6.35 -0.26 0.24
C LEU A 49 -7.86 -0.10 0.03
N HIS A 50 -8.39 1.11 0.20
CA HIS A 50 -9.79 1.40 -0.07
C HIS A 50 -10.13 1.18 -1.54
N ALA A 51 -9.26 1.60 -2.47
CA ALA A 51 -9.46 1.36 -3.89
C ALA A 51 -9.47 -0.15 -4.21
N ALA A 52 -8.55 -0.94 -3.66
CA ALA A 52 -8.51 -2.38 -3.84
C ALA A 52 -9.82 -3.07 -3.40
N LEU A 53 -10.41 -2.63 -2.29
CA LEU A 53 -11.66 -3.22 -1.77
C LEU A 53 -12.90 -2.70 -2.49
N ALA A 54 -12.97 -1.39 -2.77
CA ALA A 54 -14.17 -0.73 -3.26
C ALA A 54 -14.26 -0.62 -4.79
N TYR A 55 -13.19 -0.94 -5.53
CA TYR A 55 -13.17 -0.81 -6.98
C TYR A 55 -14.32 -1.56 -7.66
N HIS A 56 -14.61 -2.78 -7.23
CA HIS A 56 -15.70 -3.58 -7.81
C HIS A 56 -17.07 -2.90 -7.66
N VAL A 57 -17.37 -2.30 -6.49
CA VAL A 57 -18.63 -1.60 -6.22
C VAL A 57 -18.76 -0.35 -7.08
N VAL A 58 -17.65 0.39 -7.25
CA VAL A 58 -17.63 1.62 -8.05
C VAL A 58 -17.72 1.28 -9.54
N MET A 59 -17.04 0.23 -9.99
CA MET A 59 -16.99 -0.13 -11.41
C MET A 59 -18.24 -0.88 -11.87
N SER A 60 -18.87 -1.70 -11.03
CA SER A 60 -20.16 -2.32 -11.35
C SER A 60 -21.25 -1.27 -11.53
N TRP A 61 -21.23 -0.23 -10.69
CA TRP A 61 -22.06 0.96 -10.88
C TRP A 61 -21.72 1.69 -12.18
N SER A 62 -20.42 1.92 -12.43
CA SER A 62 -19.90 2.61 -13.63
C SER A 62 -20.31 1.96 -14.96
N ARG A 63 -20.30 0.62 -15.03
CA ARG A 63 -20.32 -0.11 -16.30
C ARG A 63 -21.64 -0.83 -16.60
N ASN A 64 -22.38 -1.23 -15.57
CA ASN A 64 -23.52 -2.16 -15.73
C ASN A 64 -24.89 -1.53 -15.41
N ASN A 65 -25.02 -0.20 -15.46
CA ASN A 65 -26.29 0.52 -15.23
C ASN A 65 -27.05 0.09 -13.95
N GLY A 66 -26.31 -0.24 -12.88
CA GLY A 66 -26.89 -0.52 -11.56
C GLY A 66 -27.33 -1.97 -11.30
N SER A 67 -26.95 -2.95 -12.13
CA SER A 67 -27.07 -4.35 -11.71
C SER A 67 -26.06 -4.64 -10.59
N SER A 68 -26.59 -4.92 -9.41
CA SER A 68 -25.83 -5.20 -8.19
C SER A 68 -25.19 -6.58 -8.28
N SER A 69 -23.91 -6.64 -8.66
CA SER A 69 -23.05 -7.76 -8.25
C SER A 69 -22.67 -7.52 -6.79
N ASP A 70 -23.57 -7.91 -5.89
CA ASP A 70 -23.41 -7.81 -4.45
C ASP A 70 -22.44 -8.91 -3.99
N SER A 71 -21.16 -8.88 -4.37
CA SER A 71 -20.05 -9.53 -3.64
C SER A 71 -18.73 -9.66 -4.42
N ILE A 72 -17.63 -9.66 -3.67
CA ILE A 72 -16.31 -10.16 -4.10
C ILE A 72 -16.39 -11.64 -4.56
N THR A 73 -17.43 -12.38 -4.20
CA THR A 73 -17.63 -13.77 -4.64
C THR A 73 -18.04 -13.88 -6.11
N ASP A 74 -18.62 -12.85 -6.72
CA ASP A 74 -18.83 -12.83 -8.18
C ASP A 74 -17.52 -12.69 -8.97
N LEU A 75 -16.47 -12.14 -8.34
CA LEU A 75 -15.09 -12.13 -8.87
C LEU A 75 -14.39 -13.49 -8.65
N ALA A 76 -14.84 -14.27 -7.67
CA ALA A 76 -14.29 -15.59 -7.33
C ALA A 76 -14.99 -16.73 -8.09
N ASN A 77 -16.17 -16.48 -8.66
CA ASN A 77 -16.84 -17.42 -9.55
C ASN A 77 -15.98 -17.58 -10.81
N ALA A 78 -15.50 -18.80 -11.01
CA ALA A 78 -14.41 -19.19 -11.92
C ALA A 78 -14.60 -18.85 -13.42
N ASP A 79 -15.77 -18.34 -13.82
CA ASP A 79 -16.13 -18.14 -15.22
C ASP A 79 -15.79 -16.73 -15.76
N LEU A 80 -15.53 -15.74 -14.89
CA LEU A 80 -15.03 -14.41 -15.28
C LEU A 80 -13.74 -14.11 -14.52
N GLY A 81 -12.59 -14.32 -15.17
CA GLY A 81 -11.28 -13.94 -14.60
C GLY A 81 -11.24 -12.49 -14.12
N ILE A 82 -10.27 -12.19 -13.24
CA ILE A 82 -10.10 -10.85 -12.67
C ILE A 82 -10.03 -9.79 -13.78
N PRO A 83 -10.90 -8.75 -13.77
CA PRO A 83 -10.91 -7.74 -14.82
C PRO A 83 -9.54 -7.09 -14.99
N LEU A 84 -9.05 -7.04 -16.23
CA LEU A 84 -7.74 -6.45 -16.55
C LEU A 84 -7.67 -4.97 -16.13
N ASP A 85 -8.78 -4.24 -16.21
CA ASP A 85 -8.89 -2.84 -15.78
C ASP A 85 -8.65 -2.66 -14.27
N TYR A 86 -9.10 -3.62 -13.45
CA TYR A 86 -8.81 -3.63 -12.02
C TYR A 86 -7.31 -3.78 -11.76
N ILE A 87 -6.67 -4.76 -12.43
CA ILE A 87 -5.24 -5.01 -12.26
C ILE A 87 -4.42 -3.80 -12.71
N LEU A 88 -4.74 -3.22 -13.87
CA LEU A 88 -4.06 -2.04 -14.38
C LEU A 88 -4.22 -0.83 -13.44
N SER A 89 -5.42 -0.56 -12.95
CA SER A 89 -5.66 0.56 -12.04
C SER A 89 -4.90 0.40 -10.72
N MET A 90 -4.91 -0.81 -10.13
CA MET A 90 -4.12 -1.11 -8.92
C MET A 90 -2.62 -0.97 -9.18
N MET A 91 -2.14 -1.44 -10.33
CA MET A 91 -0.72 -1.32 -10.72
C MET A 91 -0.31 0.15 -10.86
N VAL A 92 -1.13 0.99 -11.50
CA VAL A 92 -0.87 2.43 -11.63
C VAL A 92 -0.86 3.12 -10.27
N LEU A 93 -1.80 2.80 -9.37
CA LEU A 93 -1.83 3.36 -8.02
C LEU A 93 -0.62 2.92 -7.18
N PHE A 94 -0.19 1.66 -7.32
CA PHE A 94 1.00 1.16 -6.65
C PHE A 94 2.28 1.83 -7.18
N LEU A 95 2.43 1.96 -8.50
CA LEU A 95 3.54 2.68 -9.11
C LEU A 95 3.55 4.16 -8.71
N ALA A 96 2.38 4.78 -8.53
CA ALA A 96 2.26 6.13 -8.00
C ALA A 96 2.79 6.23 -6.56
N LEU A 97 2.50 5.25 -5.68
CA LEU A 97 3.07 5.20 -4.31
C LEU A 97 4.59 5.07 -4.33
N VAL A 98 5.11 4.20 -5.21
CA VAL A 98 6.57 4.00 -5.39
C VAL A 98 7.22 5.29 -5.91
N ALA A 99 6.62 5.94 -6.91
CA ALA A 99 7.11 7.21 -7.46
C ALA A 99 7.10 8.33 -6.42
N GLU A 100 6.07 8.41 -5.58
CA GLU A 100 6.04 9.38 -4.48
C GLU A 100 7.19 9.16 -3.49
N ARG A 101 7.51 7.88 -3.18
CA ARG A 101 8.66 7.55 -2.35
C ARG A 101 10.00 7.88 -3.02
N THR A 102 10.19 7.60 -4.31
CA THR A 102 11.45 7.92 -5.02
C THR A 102 11.69 9.42 -5.05
N VAL A 103 10.67 10.20 -5.36
CA VAL A 103 10.79 11.67 -5.41
C VAL A 103 11.09 12.25 -4.04
N TYR A 104 10.46 11.75 -2.98
CA TYR A 104 10.82 12.13 -1.62
C TYR A 104 12.27 11.76 -1.28
N SER A 105 12.73 10.56 -1.68
CA SER A 105 14.10 10.09 -1.42
C SER A 105 15.14 10.98 -2.11
N LEU A 106 14.88 11.39 -3.35
CA LEU A 106 15.71 12.36 -4.09
C LEU A 106 15.65 13.76 -3.44
N GLY A 107 14.48 14.18 -2.96
CA GLY A 107 14.26 15.49 -2.31
C GLY A 107 14.39 16.67 -3.25
N ASN A 108 14.16 16.45 -4.55
CA ASN A 108 14.13 17.49 -5.55
C ASN A 108 12.71 18.12 -5.62
N PRO A 109 12.54 19.42 -5.29
CA PRO A 109 11.22 20.06 -5.28
C PRO A 109 10.59 20.18 -6.66
N THR A 110 11.38 20.29 -7.75
CA THR A 110 10.82 20.40 -9.10
C THR A 110 10.20 19.09 -9.56
N LEU A 111 10.88 17.97 -9.28
CA LEU A 111 10.37 16.63 -9.57
C LEU A 111 9.11 16.33 -8.76
N LYS A 112 9.05 16.77 -7.49
CA LYS A 112 7.83 16.67 -6.69
C LYS A 112 6.70 17.50 -7.27
N LEU A 113 6.94 18.73 -7.67
CA LEU A 113 5.90 19.58 -8.25
C LEU A 113 5.32 18.92 -9.51
N LEU A 114 6.17 18.41 -10.40
CA LEU A 114 5.74 17.73 -11.61
C LEU A 114 4.91 16.48 -11.30
N LEU A 115 5.39 15.63 -10.38
CA LEU A 115 4.67 14.43 -9.94
C LEU A 115 3.32 14.79 -9.32
N HIS A 116 3.30 15.80 -8.44
CA HIS A 116 2.10 16.22 -7.74
C HIS A 116 1.02 16.75 -8.70
N VAL A 117 1.41 17.61 -9.65
CA VAL A 117 0.48 18.16 -10.66
C VAL A 117 -0.04 17.06 -11.60
N SER A 118 0.84 16.18 -12.08
CA SER A 118 0.43 15.07 -12.95
C SER A 118 -0.54 14.10 -12.26
N MET A 119 -0.27 13.73 -11.00
CA MET A 119 -1.17 12.89 -10.20
C MET A 119 -2.50 13.58 -9.91
N LEU A 120 -2.48 14.88 -9.61
CA LEU A 120 -3.68 15.67 -9.39
C LEU A 120 -4.58 15.60 -10.64
N ILE A 121 -4.04 15.92 -11.81
CA ILE A 121 -4.80 15.90 -13.07
C ILE A 121 -5.31 14.49 -13.38
N GLY A 122 -4.45 13.46 -13.27
CA GLY A 122 -4.82 12.08 -13.57
C GLY A 122 -5.93 11.53 -12.65
N ILE A 123 -5.84 11.74 -11.35
CA ILE A 123 -6.82 11.22 -10.38
C ILE A 123 -8.13 12.00 -10.44
N PHE A 124 -8.08 13.34 -10.55
CA PHE A 124 -9.30 14.14 -10.65
C PHE A 124 -10.03 13.91 -11.98
N SER A 125 -9.30 13.78 -13.10
CA SER A 125 -9.94 13.44 -14.38
C SER A 125 -10.62 12.07 -14.34
N TRP A 126 -10.00 11.07 -13.69
CA TRP A 126 -10.63 9.76 -13.49
C TRP A 126 -11.89 9.85 -12.63
N ILE A 127 -11.84 10.53 -11.47
CA ILE A 127 -13.00 10.72 -10.59
C ILE A 127 -14.14 11.42 -11.33
N LEU A 128 -13.82 12.48 -12.09
CA LEU A 128 -14.80 13.23 -12.86
C LEU A 128 -15.41 12.40 -13.99
N SER A 129 -14.60 11.58 -14.69
CA SER A 129 -15.07 10.68 -15.74
C SER A 129 -16.07 9.66 -15.19
N VAL A 130 -15.74 9.03 -14.05
CA VAL A 130 -16.63 8.07 -13.38
C VAL A 130 -17.91 8.78 -12.90
N TRP A 131 -17.80 9.97 -12.33
CA TRP A 131 -18.96 10.73 -11.86
C TRP A 131 -19.90 11.16 -13.00
N TRP A 132 -19.35 11.71 -14.08
CA TRP A 132 -20.11 12.24 -15.20
C TRP A 132 -20.71 11.18 -16.12
N SER A 133 -20.11 9.98 -16.19
CA SER A 133 -20.66 8.86 -16.96
C SER A 133 -22.12 8.51 -16.62
N HIS A 134 -22.61 8.90 -15.43
CA HIS A 134 -23.97 8.62 -14.96
C HIS A 134 -24.88 9.84 -14.76
N VAL A 135 -24.42 11.05 -15.08
CA VAL A 135 -25.27 12.26 -14.95
C VAL A 135 -26.48 12.23 -15.90
N GLY A 136 -26.46 11.39 -16.94
CA GLY A 136 -27.59 11.19 -17.87
C GLY A 136 -28.53 10.02 -17.54
N VAL A 137 -28.24 9.19 -16.54
CA VAL A 137 -29.02 7.97 -16.20
C VAL A 137 -29.76 8.20 -14.88
N GLU A 138 -30.67 9.18 -14.86
CA GLU A 138 -31.37 9.60 -13.62
C GLU A 138 -32.57 8.73 -13.21
N SER A 139 -32.97 7.70 -13.95
CA SER A 139 -34.25 7.02 -13.67
C SER A 139 -34.23 5.86 -12.65
N GLY A 140 -33.17 5.67 -11.86
CA GLY A 140 -33.18 4.59 -10.87
C GLY A 140 -32.06 4.64 -9.85
N SER A 141 -32.12 5.57 -8.89
CA SER A 141 -31.20 5.54 -7.73
C SER A 141 -31.58 4.41 -6.76
N GLY A 142 -31.32 3.18 -7.16
CA GLY A 142 -31.34 2.03 -6.26
C GLY A 142 -30.25 2.15 -5.20
N ARG A 143 -30.41 1.42 -4.09
CA ARG A 143 -29.48 1.39 -2.94
C ARG A 143 -28.02 1.05 -3.31
N ALA A 144 -27.79 0.37 -4.44
CA ALA A 144 -26.45 0.08 -4.97
C ALA A 144 -25.72 1.32 -5.49
N GLY A 145 -26.42 2.23 -6.18
CA GLY A 145 -25.82 3.46 -6.71
C GLY A 145 -25.43 4.45 -5.61
N GLU A 146 -26.19 4.48 -4.51
CA GLU A 146 -25.83 5.30 -3.34
C GLU A 146 -24.57 4.80 -2.63
N LYS A 147 -24.43 3.47 -2.49
CA LYS A 147 -23.19 2.85 -1.97
C LYS A 147 -21.98 3.18 -2.84
N ALA A 148 -22.07 3.04 -4.17
CA ALA A 148 -20.98 3.37 -5.07
C ALA A 148 -20.55 4.85 -4.99
N LYS A 149 -21.53 5.77 -4.94
CA LYS A 149 -21.28 7.20 -4.73
C LYS A 149 -20.59 7.47 -3.39
N MET A 150 -20.98 6.78 -2.32
CA MET A 150 -20.32 6.87 -1.02
C MET A 150 -18.85 6.44 -1.10
N HIS A 151 -18.56 5.29 -1.71
CA HIS A 151 -17.18 4.80 -1.87
C HIS A 151 -16.31 5.75 -2.71
N LEU A 152 -16.87 6.33 -3.77
CA LEU A 152 -16.19 7.32 -4.60
C LEU A 152 -15.91 8.62 -3.83
N ARG A 153 -16.86 9.09 -3.01
CA ARG A 153 -16.67 10.26 -2.12
C ARG A 153 -15.56 10.00 -1.11
N ILE A 154 -15.54 8.82 -0.47
CA ILE A 154 -14.48 8.45 0.48
C ILE A 154 -13.12 8.46 -0.23
N PHE A 155 -13.00 7.82 -1.39
CA PHE A 155 -11.77 7.83 -2.16
C PHE A 155 -11.31 9.25 -2.53
N ALA A 156 -12.22 10.09 -3.01
CA ALA A 156 -11.94 11.49 -3.33
C ALA A 156 -11.46 12.26 -2.10
N THR A 157 -12.10 12.08 -0.93
CA THR A 157 -11.68 12.77 0.31
C THR A 157 -10.29 12.35 0.78
N LEU A 158 -9.96 11.06 0.71
CA LEU A 158 -8.63 10.56 1.05
C LEU A 158 -7.57 11.16 0.11
N ARG A 159 -7.85 11.20 -1.20
CA ARG A 159 -6.94 11.79 -2.19
C ARG A 159 -6.77 13.29 -2.02
N MET A 160 -7.86 14.03 -1.77
CA MET A 160 -7.79 15.45 -1.47
C MET A 160 -6.94 15.75 -0.23
N LEU A 161 -7.09 14.95 0.83
CA LEU A 161 -6.30 15.10 2.04
C LEU A 161 -4.82 14.81 1.80
N SER A 162 -4.50 13.74 1.05
CA SER A 162 -3.12 13.45 0.64
C SER A 162 -2.52 14.59 -0.18
N PHE A 163 -3.25 15.11 -1.18
CA PHE A 163 -2.77 16.23 -1.98
C PHE A 163 -2.56 17.51 -1.14
N ALA A 164 -3.44 17.79 -0.18
CA ALA A 164 -3.25 18.91 0.74
C ALA A 164 -1.95 18.75 1.55
N LEU A 165 -1.67 17.57 2.10
CA LEU A 165 -0.41 17.30 2.80
C LEU A 165 0.80 17.38 1.87
N GLY A 166 0.68 16.89 0.63
CA GLY A 166 1.72 16.98 -0.39
C GLY A 166 2.07 18.44 -0.74
N ALA A 167 1.06 19.30 -0.87
CA ALA A 167 1.25 20.73 -1.11
C ALA A 167 1.86 21.44 0.12
N LEU A 168 1.44 21.07 1.33
CA LEU A 168 2.05 21.57 2.57
C LEU A 168 3.52 21.17 2.69
N GLN A 169 3.87 19.92 2.33
CA GLN A 169 5.27 19.48 2.27
C GLN A 169 6.08 20.29 1.24
N LEU A 170 5.48 20.58 0.07
CA LEU A 170 6.15 21.36 -0.97
C LEU A 170 6.42 22.80 -0.52
N ARG A 171 5.51 23.38 0.27
CA ARG A 171 5.66 24.71 0.88
C ARG A 171 6.72 24.72 1.98
N ASP A 172 6.70 23.74 2.86
CA ASP A 172 7.56 23.69 4.05
C ASP A 172 8.99 23.18 3.71
N GLY A 173 9.19 22.60 2.52
CA GLY A 173 10.47 22.11 2.02
C GLY A 173 10.82 20.70 2.49
N TYR A 174 12.00 20.21 2.10
CA TYR A 174 12.46 18.85 2.45
C TYR A 174 13.57 18.89 3.51
N PRO A 175 13.51 18.03 4.53
CA PRO A 175 14.61 17.90 5.48
C PRO A 175 15.87 17.33 4.81
N PRO A 176 17.07 17.55 5.37
CA PRO A 176 18.31 16.91 4.89
C PRO A 176 18.22 15.37 4.95
N LEU A 177 19.03 14.67 4.14
CA LEU A 177 18.98 13.20 4.00
C LEU A 177 19.28 12.48 5.33
N CYS A 178 20.36 12.90 5.99
CA CYS A 178 20.82 12.37 7.27
C CYS A 178 20.95 13.53 8.25
N SER A 179 19.89 13.83 8.99
CA SER A 179 19.96 14.69 10.17
C SER A 179 19.45 13.91 11.37
N THR A 180 20.26 13.88 12.41
CA THR A 180 19.93 13.39 13.74
C THR A 180 20.04 14.59 14.68
N SER A 181 19.08 15.50 14.60
CA SER A 181 19.01 16.58 15.59
C SER A 181 18.37 16.03 16.87
N ALA A 182 19.20 15.77 17.88
CA ALA A 182 18.76 15.36 19.21
C ALA A 182 17.88 16.42 19.91
N SER A 183 18.01 17.71 19.53
CA SER A 183 17.24 18.82 20.11
C SER A 183 15.86 19.01 19.45
N THR A 184 15.71 18.65 18.17
CA THR A 184 14.48 18.89 17.40
C THR A 184 13.63 17.62 17.26
N HIS A 185 14.09 16.46 17.74
CA HIS A 185 13.46 15.15 17.51
C HIS A 185 13.12 14.92 16.02
N GLN A 186 13.96 15.45 15.14
CA GLN A 186 13.67 15.48 13.71
C GLN A 186 14.60 14.51 13.00
N SER A 187 13.99 13.45 12.47
CA SER A 187 14.62 12.42 11.66
C SER A 187 14.80 12.92 10.22
N GLY A 188 16.00 12.78 9.66
CA GLY A 188 16.25 13.04 8.23
C GLY A 188 15.42 12.13 7.33
N ARG A 189 15.35 12.44 6.02
CA ARG A 189 14.52 11.70 5.03
C ARG A 189 14.72 10.18 5.00
N HIS A 190 15.92 9.74 5.39
CA HIS A 190 16.33 8.35 5.41
C HIS A 190 16.07 7.63 6.75
N SER A 191 15.75 8.40 7.80
CA SER A 191 15.27 7.88 9.07
C SER A 191 13.74 7.85 8.98
N SER A 192 13.19 6.65 8.93
CA SER A 192 11.73 6.52 8.96
C SER A 192 11.20 7.03 10.30
N VAL A 193 10.04 7.68 10.30
CA VAL A 193 9.33 8.07 11.53
C VAL A 193 9.15 6.86 12.45
N PHE A 194 9.06 5.65 11.89
CA PHE A 194 8.99 4.39 12.64
C PHE A 194 10.23 4.14 13.52
N PHE A 195 11.42 4.56 13.10
CA PHE A 195 12.66 4.40 13.86
C PHE A 195 13.01 5.61 14.75
N SER A 196 12.20 6.66 14.73
CA SER A 196 12.56 7.95 15.34
C SER A 196 12.51 7.96 16.87
N ARG A 197 11.68 7.11 17.48
CA ARG A 197 11.43 7.08 18.92
C ARG A 197 11.32 5.67 19.47
N THR A 198 11.69 5.52 20.74
CA THR A 198 11.65 4.27 21.50
C THR A 198 10.40 4.15 22.37
N ASP A 199 9.29 4.76 21.95
CA ASP A 199 7.99 4.62 22.63
C ASP A 199 7.31 3.31 22.21
N SER A 200 6.48 2.74 23.09
CA SER A 200 5.73 1.50 22.78
C SER A 200 4.83 1.64 21.55
N LEU A 201 4.28 2.83 21.28
CA LEU A 201 3.49 3.08 20.07
C LEU A 201 4.34 2.94 18.80
N HIS A 202 5.55 3.49 18.79
CA HIS A 202 6.45 3.40 17.63
C HIS A 202 6.91 1.96 17.37
N LEU A 203 7.12 1.19 18.45
CA LEU A 203 7.41 -0.25 18.34
C LEU A 203 6.25 -1.02 17.69
N VAL A 204 5.00 -0.72 18.06
CA VAL A 204 3.81 -1.34 17.43
C VAL A 204 3.71 -0.94 15.96
N MET A 205 3.94 0.34 15.64
CA MET A 205 3.93 0.81 14.24
C MET A 205 5.04 0.15 13.41
N TYR A 206 6.24 -0.02 13.97
CA TYR A 206 7.33 -0.76 13.34
C TYR A 206 6.93 -2.23 13.08
N ASN A 207 6.37 -2.91 14.08
CA ASN A 207 5.91 -4.30 13.90
C ASN A 207 4.83 -4.43 12.83
N LEU A 208 3.90 -3.46 12.74
CA LEU A 208 2.88 -3.44 11.69
C LEU A 208 3.51 -3.23 10.31
N PHE A 209 4.50 -2.33 10.20
CA PHE A 209 5.25 -2.08 8.98
C PHE A 209 6.03 -3.33 8.52
N SER A 210 6.69 -4.03 9.44
CA SER A 210 7.42 -5.28 9.15
C SER A 210 6.51 -6.48 8.88
N ALA A 211 5.24 -6.43 9.30
CA ALA A 211 4.27 -7.50 9.03
C ALA A 211 3.76 -7.48 7.58
N VAL A 212 3.87 -6.35 6.86
CA VAL A 212 3.50 -6.27 5.45
C VAL A 212 4.60 -6.93 4.61
N PRO A 213 4.27 -7.99 3.85
CA PRO A 213 5.28 -8.72 3.08
C PRO A 213 5.90 -7.81 2.00
N PHE A 214 7.21 -7.92 1.81
CA PHE A 214 8.00 -7.20 0.80
C PHE A 214 8.09 -5.68 0.97
N LEU A 215 7.35 -5.06 1.90
CA LEU A 215 7.31 -3.60 2.04
C LEU A 215 8.66 -3.03 2.53
N PHE A 216 9.28 -3.70 3.50
CA PHE A 216 10.59 -3.32 4.03
C PHE A 216 11.68 -3.47 2.99
N GLU A 217 11.66 -4.57 2.24
CA GLU A 217 12.62 -4.88 1.19
C GLU A 217 12.50 -3.90 0.04
N LEU A 218 11.27 -3.64 -0.43
CA LEU A 218 10.99 -2.68 -1.50
C LEU A 218 11.48 -1.29 -1.11
N ARG A 219 11.17 -0.84 0.11
CA ARG A 219 11.65 0.44 0.62
C ARG A 219 13.17 0.50 0.61
N SER A 220 13.83 -0.52 1.16
CA SER A 220 15.29 -0.57 1.30
C SER A 220 15.99 -0.54 -0.05
N LEU A 221 15.47 -1.26 -1.05
CA LEU A 221 15.98 -1.28 -2.43
C LEU A 221 15.78 0.06 -3.14
N LEU A 222 14.60 0.67 -2.96
CA LEU A 222 14.29 1.98 -3.51
C LEU A 222 15.20 3.05 -2.92
N ASP A 223 15.33 3.07 -1.60
CA ASP A 223 16.19 3.98 -0.86
C ASP A 223 17.67 3.84 -1.28
N TRP A 224 18.16 2.61 -1.48
CA TRP A 224 19.48 2.35 -2.06
C TRP A 224 19.62 2.92 -3.48
N SER A 225 18.63 2.67 -4.34
CA SER A 225 18.68 3.08 -5.75
C SER A 225 18.70 4.60 -5.96
N CYS A 226 18.04 5.35 -5.07
CA CYS A 226 17.97 6.81 -5.15
C CYS A 226 19.08 7.53 -4.37
N SER A 227 19.81 6.82 -3.51
CA SER A 227 20.85 7.42 -2.67
C SER A 227 22.23 7.32 -3.31
N SER A 228 23.00 8.41 -3.26
CA SER A 228 24.41 8.40 -3.65
C SER A 228 25.25 7.71 -2.56
N THR A 229 25.38 6.39 -2.65
CA THR A 229 26.15 5.57 -1.71
C THR A 229 27.28 4.80 -2.39
N THR A 230 28.36 4.55 -1.66
CA THR A 230 29.46 3.67 -2.10
C THR A 230 29.20 2.21 -1.78
N LEU A 231 28.15 1.91 -1.03
CA LEU A 231 27.83 0.58 -0.54
C LEU A 231 27.05 -0.23 -1.59
N GLY A 232 27.52 -1.44 -1.89
CA GLY A 232 26.79 -2.38 -2.74
C GLY A 232 25.45 -2.81 -2.11
N TRP A 233 24.50 -3.27 -2.92
CA TRP A 233 23.13 -3.57 -2.48
C TRP A 233 23.07 -4.57 -1.32
N THR A 234 23.90 -5.61 -1.34
CA THR A 234 23.93 -6.63 -0.26
C THR A 234 24.39 -6.04 1.06
N ALA A 235 25.41 -5.20 1.03
CA ALA A 235 25.94 -4.57 2.23
C ALA A 235 24.97 -3.48 2.75
N TRP A 236 24.23 -2.83 1.86
CA TRP A 236 23.14 -1.93 2.23
C TRP A 236 21.99 -2.65 2.95
N LEU A 237 21.52 -3.78 2.41
CA LEU A 237 20.49 -4.57 3.09
C LEU A 237 20.95 -5.06 4.46
N LYS A 238 22.23 -5.47 4.58
CA LYS A 238 22.81 -5.84 5.89
C LYS A 238 22.82 -4.67 6.87
N LEU A 239 23.18 -3.47 6.40
CA LEU A 239 23.16 -2.26 7.24
C LEU A 239 21.75 -1.96 7.76
N GLU A 240 20.75 -2.10 6.89
CA GLU A 240 19.35 -1.83 7.22
C GLU A 240 18.78 -2.87 8.20
N ASP A 241 19.13 -4.14 8.03
CA ASP A 241 18.77 -5.23 8.95
C ASP A 241 19.39 -5.05 10.34
N ILE A 242 20.67 -4.67 10.41
CA ILE A 242 21.35 -4.34 11.67
C ILE A 242 20.68 -3.15 12.35
N ARG A 243 20.33 -2.10 11.58
CA ARG A 243 19.63 -0.91 12.10
C ARG A 243 18.28 -1.27 12.69
N ALA A 244 17.49 -2.08 11.98
CA ALA A 244 16.20 -2.57 12.42
C ALA A 244 16.31 -3.40 13.71
N SER A 245 17.27 -4.33 13.76
CA SER A 245 17.55 -5.15 14.94
C SER A 245 17.96 -4.32 16.17
N LEU A 246 18.84 -3.33 15.97
CA LEU A 246 19.27 -2.43 17.03
C LEU A 246 18.12 -1.57 17.56
N TYR A 247 17.23 -1.10 16.67
CA TYR A 247 16.05 -0.34 17.06
C TYR A 247 15.12 -1.17 17.94
N VAL A 248 14.79 -2.40 17.53
CA VAL A 248 13.91 -3.29 18.30
C VAL A 248 14.51 -3.58 19.68
N ALA A 249 15.80 -3.91 19.76
CA ALA A 249 16.48 -4.14 21.02
C ALA A 249 16.43 -2.89 21.93
N SER A 250 16.68 -1.71 21.36
CA SER A 250 16.64 -0.44 22.09
C SER A 250 15.24 -0.09 22.61
N ALA A 251 14.22 -0.27 21.78
CA ALA A 251 12.82 -0.04 22.15
C ALA A 251 12.33 -1.03 23.22
N LEU A 252 12.72 -2.31 23.12
CA LEU A 252 12.42 -3.31 24.15
C LEU A 252 13.14 -3.01 25.46
N ASN A 253 14.40 -2.57 25.42
CA ASN A 253 15.13 -2.14 26.61
C ASN A 253 14.47 -0.92 27.26
N ALA A 254 14.03 0.05 26.47
CA ALA A 254 13.30 1.21 26.97
C ALA A 254 11.97 0.81 27.62
N ALA A 255 11.19 -0.08 26.97
CA ALA A 255 9.93 -0.58 27.51
C ALA A 255 10.11 -1.38 28.82
N ASN A 256 11.22 -2.10 28.97
CA ASN A 256 11.54 -2.87 30.17
C ASN A 256 12.33 -2.08 31.23
N ARG A 257 12.64 -0.79 31.01
CA ARG A 257 13.48 0.02 31.91
C ARG A 257 12.94 0.12 33.34
N HIS A 258 11.62 0.05 33.49
CA HIS A 258 10.94 0.12 34.79
C HIS A 258 10.70 -1.26 35.42
N ARG A 259 11.00 -2.35 34.70
CA ARG A 259 10.79 -3.71 35.18
C ARG A 259 12.05 -4.21 35.90
N LYS A 260 11.89 -4.69 37.12
CA LYS A 260 13.00 -5.27 37.91
C LYS A 260 13.27 -6.70 37.47
N LEU A 261 14.52 -7.14 37.64
CA LEU A 261 14.90 -8.53 37.46
C LEU A 261 14.06 -9.41 38.42
N GLY A 262 13.34 -10.37 37.86
CA GLY A 262 12.45 -11.27 38.63
C GLY A 262 10.96 -10.87 38.65
N ASP A 263 10.59 -9.71 38.08
CA ASP A 263 9.19 -9.31 37.99
C ASP A 263 8.39 -10.30 37.12
N LYS A 264 7.23 -10.74 37.65
CA LYS A 264 6.34 -11.67 36.93
C LYS A 264 5.77 -10.98 35.70
N VAL A 265 5.90 -11.63 34.54
CA VAL A 265 5.19 -11.20 33.32
C VAL A 265 3.68 -11.33 33.58
N PRO A 266 2.89 -10.27 33.34
CA PRO A 266 1.46 -10.29 33.62
C PRO A 266 0.74 -11.41 32.88
N ARG A 267 -0.26 -12.03 33.53
CA ARG A 267 -1.00 -13.15 32.94
C ARG A 267 -1.74 -12.77 31.66
N TYR A 268 -2.27 -11.55 31.59
CA TYR A 268 -3.00 -11.08 30.41
C TYR A 268 -2.11 -10.99 29.16
N THR A 269 -0.83 -10.58 29.28
CA THR A 269 0.07 -10.53 28.11
C THR A 269 0.41 -11.92 27.62
N LYS A 270 0.63 -12.88 28.53
CA LYS A 270 0.90 -14.28 28.16
C LYS A 270 -0.30 -14.90 27.45
N PHE A 271 -1.50 -14.70 28.01
CA PHE A 271 -2.74 -15.22 27.45
C PHE A 271 -3.03 -14.60 26.08
N LEU A 272 -2.92 -13.27 25.95
CA LEU A 272 -3.17 -12.57 24.69
C LEU A 272 -2.16 -12.96 23.61
N GLN A 273 -0.85 -12.91 23.90
CA GLN A 273 0.18 -13.28 22.92
C GLN A 273 0.10 -14.76 22.54
N GLY A 274 -0.11 -15.64 23.53
CA GLY A 274 -0.21 -17.08 23.29
C GLY A 274 -1.44 -17.45 22.46
N ILE A 275 -2.62 -16.93 22.81
CA ILE A 275 -3.85 -17.22 22.07
C ILE A 275 -3.82 -16.58 20.69
N LEU A 276 -3.29 -15.36 20.55
CA LEU A 276 -3.17 -14.72 19.25
C LEU A 276 -2.25 -15.53 18.33
N ALA A 277 -1.11 -16.02 18.82
CA ALA A 277 -0.19 -16.85 18.06
C ALA A 277 -0.82 -18.21 17.68
N LEU A 278 -1.55 -18.84 18.61
CA LEU A 278 -2.26 -20.09 18.36
C LEU A 278 -3.38 -19.90 17.33
N PHE A 279 -4.15 -18.82 17.43
CA PHE A 279 -5.20 -18.50 16.48
C PHE A 279 -4.63 -18.19 15.09
N ALA A 280 -3.51 -17.47 14.99
CA ALA A 280 -2.83 -17.23 13.73
C ALA A 280 -2.36 -18.54 13.08
N LEU A 281 -1.78 -19.47 13.86
CA LEU A 281 -1.40 -20.80 13.39
C LEU A 281 -2.62 -21.59 12.89
N PHE A 282 -3.73 -21.53 13.63
CA PHE A 282 -5.00 -22.16 13.23
C PHE A 282 -5.48 -21.61 11.88
N LEU A 283 -5.46 -20.29 11.68
CA LEU A 283 -5.82 -19.70 10.39
C LEU A 283 -4.89 -20.16 9.27
N VAL A 284 -3.57 -20.17 9.46
CA VAL A 284 -2.63 -20.60 8.42
C VAL A 284 -2.85 -22.06 8.00
N LEU A 285 -3.21 -22.94 8.94
CA LEU A 285 -3.47 -24.35 8.65
C LEU A 285 -4.84 -24.57 7.98
N TRP A 286 -5.89 -23.92 8.48
CA TRP A 286 -7.26 -24.21 8.06
C TRP A 286 -7.80 -23.29 6.98
N LEU A 287 -7.36 -22.03 6.91
CA LEU A 287 -7.89 -21.05 5.95
C LEU A 287 -7.66 -21.46 4.49
N PRO A 288 -6.46 -21.94 4.05
CA PRO A 288 -6.28 -22.44 2.68
C PRO A 288 -7.22 -23.60 2.36
N LEU A 289 -7.42 -24.51 3.32
CA LEU A 289 -8.32 -25.65 3.18
C LEU A 289 -9.77 -25.18 3.04
N LEU A 290 -10.23 -24.27 3.90
CA LEU A 290 -11.57 -23.69 3.83
C LEU A 290 -11.81 -23.00 2.48
N VAL A 291 -10.86 -22.17 2.03
CA VAL A 291 -10.95 -21.47 0.74
C VAL A 291 -11.04 -22.46 -0.42
N PHE A 292 -10.23 -23.53 -0.41
CA PHE A 292 -10.29 -24.57 -1.44
C PHE A 292 -11.62 -25.32 -1.45
N THR A 293 -12.17 -25.64 -0.27
CA THR A 293 -13.49 -26.32 -0.17
C THR A 293 -14.64 -25.45 -0.64
N THR A 294 -14.59 -24.13 -0.40
CA THR A 294 -15.63 -23.19 -0.85
C THR A 294 -15.49 -22.80 -2.32
N GLY A 295 -14.28 -22.86 -2.88
CA GLY A 295 -13.96 -22.44 -4.25
C GLY A 295 -14.02 -23.55 -5.30
N ALA A 296 -14.35 -24.78 -4.93
CA ALA A 296 -14.51 -25.86 -5.91
C ALA A 296 -15.81 -25.64 -6.71
N PRO A 297 -15.75 -25.48 -8.06
CA PRO A 297 -16.95 -25.37 -8.88
C PRO A 297 -17.76 -26.65 -8.71
N THR A 298 -18.88 -26.53 -8.02
CA THR A 298 -19.78 -27.65 -7.77
C THR A 298 -20.43 -28.00 -9.09
N TYR A 299 -20.08 -29.17 -9.64
CA TYR A 299 -20.78 -29.93 -10.67
C TYR A 299 -21.82 -29.12 -11.46
N THR A 300 -21.40 -28.45 -12.53
CA THR A 300 -22.33 -27.97 -13.53
C THR A 300 -22.85 -29.20 -14.27
N VAL A 301 -24.15 -29.48 -14.16
CA VAL A 301 -24.78 -30.53 -14.96
C VAL A 301 -24.67 -30.08 -16.42
N PRO A 302 -23.97 -30.83 -17.30
CA PRO A 302 -23.87 -30.43 -18.69
C PRO A 302 -25.27 -30.38 -19.29
N SER A 303 -25.71 -29.19 -19.70
CA SER A 303 -26.96 -29.05 -20.45
C SER A 303 -26.73 -29.65 -21.83
N ILE A 304 -27.54 -30.62 -22.22
CA ILE A 304 -27.46 -31.24 -23.54
C ILE A 304 -27.90 -30.18 -24.56
N VAL A 305 -26.95 -29.66 -25.34
CA VAL A 305 -27.19 -28.62 -26.34
C VAL A 305 -27.80 -29.20 -27.61
N GLU A 306 -27.45 -30.44 -27.97
CA GLU A 306 -27.95 -31.09 -29.17
C GLU A 306 -27.89 -32.62 -29.03
N VAL A 307 -28.97 -33.31 -29.43
CA VAL A 307 -29.03 -34.78 -29.51
C VAL A 307 -29.20 -35.16 -30.96
N MET A 308 -28.14 -35.70 -31.57
CA MET A 308 -28.17 -36.21 -32.93
C MET A 308 -28.27 -37.74 -32.89
N ALA A 309 -29.33 -38.30 -33.47
CA ALA A 309 -29.53 -39.74 -33.61
C ALA A 309 -29.44 -40.11 -35.09
N ASP A 310 -28.44 -40.92 -35.44
CA ASP A 310 -28.28 -41.47 -36.79
C ASP A 310 -28.94 -42.85 -36.87
N ILE A 311 -29.99 -42.99 -37.68
CA ILE A 311 -30.73 -44.24 -37.88
C ILE A 311 -30.30 -44.83 -39.21
N LYS A 312 -29.42 -45.83 -39.15
CA LYS A 312 -28.98 -46.57 -40.33
C LYS A 312 -29.84 -47.82 -40.53
N VAL A 313 -30.71 -47.79 -41.53
CA VAL A 313 -31.47 -48.96 -41.97
C VAL A 313 -30.61 -49.78 -42.95
N MET A 314 -30.22 -50.98 -42.55
CA MET A 314 -29.56 -51.92 -43.44
C MET A 314 -30.63 -52.69 -44.22
N ALA A 315 -30.69 -52.49 -45.54
CA ALA A 315 -31.52 -53.31 -46.41
C ALA A 315 -30.94 -54.74 -46.45
N VAL A 316 -31.66 -55.69 -45.87
CA VAL A 316 -31.37 -57.12 -46.04
C VAL A 316 -31.72 -57.49 -47.48
N GLY A 317 -30.70 -57.61 -48.32
CA GLY A 317 -30.86 -58.01 -49.71
C GLY A 317 -31.46 -59.42 -49.81
N LEU A 318 -32.65 -59.53 -50.42
CA LEU A 318 -33.13 -60.81 -50.91
C LEU A 318 -32.25 -61.24 -52.09
N GLY A 319 -31.65 -62.42 -51.95
CA GLY A 319 -30.78 -63.03 -52.94
C GLY A 319 -31.48 -63.30 -54.27
N ASN A 320 -30.70 -63.11 -55.33
CA ASN A 320 -30.81 -63.64 -56.68
C ASN A 320 -31.87 -64.76 -56.88
N ALA A 321 -32.87 -64.45 -57.72
CA ALA A 321 -33.51 -65.44 -58.58
C ALA A 321 -33.23 -65.02 -60.04
N GLY A 322 -32.53 -65.90 -60.77
CA GLY A 322 -32.09 -65.65 -62.14
C GLY A 322 -33.15 -65.90 -63.21
N GLN A 323 -32.64 -65.86 -64.45
CA GLN A 323 -33.29 -66.07 -65.76
C GLN A 323 -34.13 -64.88 -66.27
N GLY A 324 -33.99 -64.41 -67.51
CA GLY A 324 -33.16 -64.84 -68.64
C GLY A 324 -33.65 -64.19 -69.94
N GLY A 325 -32.75 -64.05 -70.93
CA GLY A 325 -33.04 -63.89 -72.37
C GLY A 325 -33.57 -62.52 -72.82
N PHE A 326 -33.34 -62.03 -74.05
CA PHE A 326 -32.65 -62.51 -75.25
C PHE A 326 -32.58 -61.30 -76.22
N GLY A 327 -31.58 -61.26 -77.10
CA GLY A 327 -31.57 -60.40 -78.30
C GLY A 327 -30.33 -59.53 -78.43
#